data_AF-A0A920NCB0-F1
#
_entry.id   AF-A0A920NCB0-F1
#
_cell.length_a   1.000
_cell.length_b   1.000
_cell.length_c   1.000
_cell.angle_alpha   90.00
_cell.angle_beta   90.00
_cell.angle_gamma   90.00
#
_symmetry.space_group_name_H-M   'P 1'
#
loop_
_entity.id
_entity.type
_entity.pdbx_description
1 polymer ?
#
loop_
_entity_poly.entity_id
_entity_poly.type
_entity_poly.pdbx_seq_one_letter_code
_entity_poly.pdbx_strand_id
1 'polypeptide(L)'
;MESGTGRVTIGMSESIREAMNELRGFMFTNVYGPEDIGEEGIAAREIIAALYDHFSNNLDGIPTEYNLRSESPKMAVIDYISGMTDRYAIRLSERLYPGIPSIFLKRLV
;
A
#
# COMPACT_ATOMS: atom_id res chain seq x y z
N MET A 1 -13.32 -29.24 36.65
CA MET A 1 -12.16 -28.69 35.93
C MET A 1 -12.08 -29.40 34.60
N GLU A 2 -12.58 -28.80 33.53
CA GLU A 2 -12.19 -29.13 32.15
C GLU A 2 -12.22 -27.82 31.36
N SER A 3 -11.04 -27.22 31.18
CA SER A 3 -10.84 -26.02 30.37
C SER A 3 -10.61 -26.44 28.92
N GLY A 4 -11.66 -26.41 28.11
CA GLY A 4 -11.55 -26.61 26.65
C GLY A 4 -11.29 -25.30 25.92
N THR A 5 -10.06 -24.77 25.96
CA THR A 5 -9.64 -23.68 25.07
C THR A 5 -9.20 -24.26 23.71
N GLY A 6 -10.14 -24.84 22.98
CA GLY A 6 -9.91 -25.21 21.59
C GLY A 6 -9.67 -23.94 20.75
N ARG A 7 -8.50 -23.84 20.10
CA ARG A 7 -8.24 -22.78 19.11
C ARG A 7 -9.31 -22.85 18.02
N VAL A 8 -10.20 -21.86 17.99
CA VAL A 8 -11.10 -21.67 16.85
C VAL A 8 -10.22 -21.42 15.63
N THR A 9 -10.28 -22.33 14.65
CA THR A 9 -9.46 -22.24 13.44
C THR A 9 -10.41 -22.07 12.27
N ILE A 10 -10.27 -20.96 11.53
CA ILE A 10 -10.99 -20.74 10.26
C ILE A 10 -10.11 -21.31 9.16
N GLY A 11 -10.65 -22.25 8.38
CA GLY A 11 -9.90 -22.92 7.31
C GLY A 11 -10.81 -23.42 6.20
N MET A 12 -10.23 -23.62 5.02
CA MET A 12 -10.90 -24.25 3.89
C MET A 12 -10.81 -25.76 4.02
N SER A 13 -11.83 -26.49 3.53
CA SER A 13 -11.67 -27.93 3.28
C SER A 13 -10.60 -28.15 2.21
N GLU A 14 -10.03 -29.35 2.16
CA GLU A 14 -8.92 -29.67 1.27
C GLU A 14 -9.25 -29.37 -0.20
N SER A 15 -10.40 -29.82 -0.70
CA SER A 15 -10.83 -29.59 -2.08
C SER A 15 -11.01 -28.11 -2.43
N ILE A 16 -11.51 -27.31 -1.49
CA ILE A 16 -11.66 -25.86 -1.69
C ILE A 16 -10.31 -25.16 -1.68
N ARG A 17 -9.39 -25.60 -0.81
CA ARG A 17 -8.03 -25.08 -0.75
C ARG A 17 -7.28 -25.35 -2.05
N GLU A 18 -7.40 -26.56 -2.60
CA GLU A 18 -6.81 -26.94 -3.89
C GLU A 18 -7.34 -26.05 -5.02
N ALA A 19 -8.67 -25.95 -5.18
CA ALA A 19 -9.29 -25.10 -6.20
C ALA A 19 -8.90 -23.62 -6.06
N MET A 20 -8.87 -23.10 -4.82
CA MET A 20 -8.45 -21.72 -4.55
C MET A 20 -6.98 -21.48 -4.90
N ASN A 21 -6.11 -22.45 -4.64
CA ASN A 21 -4.69 -22.36 -4.98
C ASN A 21 -4.47 -22.40 -6.50
N GLU A 22 -5.22 -23.22 -7.23
CA GLU A 22 -5.18 -23.25 -8.70
C GLU A 22 -5.60 -21.89 -9.29
N LEU A 23 -6.73 -21.34 -8.82
CA LEU A 23 -7.18 -20.01 -9.23
C LEU A 23 -6.15 -18.93 -8.89
N ARG A 24 -5.58 -18.95 -7.68
CA ARG A 24 -4.56 -17.99 -7.26
C ARG A 24 -3.31 -18.08 -8.15
N GLY A 25 -2.86 -19.29 -8.49
CA GLY A 25 -1.73 -19.50 -9.39
C GLY A 25 -1.99 -18.92 -10.78
N PHE A 26 -3.20 -19.17 -11.34
CA PHE A 26 -3.64 -18.56 -12.59
C PHE A 26 -3.63 -17.03 -12.51
N MET A 27 -4.19 -16.43 -11.46
CA MET A 27 -4.24 -14.98 -11.28
C MET A 27 -2.84 -14.35 -11.15
N PHE A 28 -1.92 -14.97 -10.39
CA PHE A 28 -0.56 -14.44 -10.30
C PHE A 28 0.17 -14.46 -11.63
N THR A 29 0.01 -15.55 -12.39
CA THR A 29 0.69 -15.71 -13.67
C THR A 29 0.15 -14.77 -14.73
N ASN A 30 -1.17 -14.58 -14.78
CA ASN A 30 -1.83 -13.92 -15.92
C ASN A 30 -2.36 -12.52 -15.62
N VAL A 31 -2.52 -12.13 -14.35
CA VAL A 31 -3.15 -10.86 -13.95
C VAL A 31 -2.18 -9.99 -13.15
N TYR A 32 -1.60 -10.48 -12.05
CA TYR A 32 -0.79 -9.64 -11.16
C TYR A 32 0.64 -9.39 -11.66
N GLY A 33 1.30 -10.40 -12.25
CA GLY A 33 2.70 -10.30 -12.69
C GLY A 33 3.03 -9.13 -13.63
N PRO A 34 2.16 -8.78 -14.60
CA PRO A 34 2.39 -7.64 -15.49
C PRO A 34 2.31 -6.26 -14.82
N GLU A 35 1.50 -6.09 -13.77
CA GLU A 35 1.17 -4.76 -13.21
C GLU A 35 2.30 -4.17 -12.34
N ASP A 36 2.96 -4.99 -11.52
CA ASP A 36 4.00 -4.51 -10.58
C ASP A 36 5.36 -4.19 -11.26
N ILE A 37 5.60 -4.82 -12.41
CA ILE A 37 6.84 -4.67 -13.20
C ILE A 37 6.67 -3.61 -14.31
N GLY A 38 5.44 -3.23 -14.64
CA GLY A 38 5.14 -2.21 -15.65
C GLY A 38 5.54 -0.78 -15.22
N GLU A 39 5.41 0.16 -16.16
CA GLU A 39 5.68 1.58 -15.93
C GLU A 39 4.86 2.16 -14.76
N GLU A 40 3.64 1.65 -14.56
CA GLU A 40 2.76 2.05 -13.47
C GLU A 40 3.30 1.57 -12.11
N GLY A 41 3.74 0.32 -11.99
CA GLY A 41 4.36 -0.21 -10.77
C GLY A 41 5.67 0.50 -10.41
N ILE A 42 6.47 0.89 -11.42
CA ILE A 42 7.68 1.70 -11.23
C ILE A 42 7.31 3.09 -10.71
N ALA A 43 6.41 3.80 -11.40
CA ALA A 43 5.99 5.14 -11.00
C ALA A 43 5.33 5.16 -9.62
N ALA A 44 4.52 4.15 -9.27
CA ALA A 44 3.94 4.02 -7.94
C ALA A 44 5.00 3.91 -6.83
N ARG A 45 6.05 3.10 -7.05
CA ARG A 45 7.17 3.00 -6.10
C ARG A 45 7.93 4.31 -5.95
N GLU A 46 8.16 5.03 -7.04
CA GLU A 46 8.82 6.34 -7.02
C GLU A 46 7.99 7.38 -6.26
N ILE A 47 6.66 7.41 -6.46
CA ILE A 47 5.74 8.27 -5.71
C ILE A 47 5.86 8.01 -4.21
N ILE A 48 5.78 6.75 -3.79
CA ILE A 48 5.84 6.38 -2.38
C ILE A 48 7.20 6.72 -1.77
N ALA A 49 8.30 6.44 -2.48
CA ALA A 49 9.65 6.80 -2.04
C ALA A 49 9.81 8.32 -1.86
N ALA A 50 9.38 9.10 -2.85
CA ALA A 50 9.47 10.56 -2.81
C ALA A 50 8.66 11.16 -1.65
N LEU A 51 7.44 10.66 -1.40
CA LEU A 51 6.62 11.10 -0.27
C LEU A 51 7.24 10.70 1.07
N TYR A 52 7.77 9.49 1.17
CA TYR A 52 8.43 9.01 2.37
C TYR A 52 9.66 9.85 2.73
N ASP A 53 10.52 10.12 1.75
CA ASP A 53 11.71 10.94 1.95
C ASP A 53 11.35 12.38 2.32
N HIS A 54 10.30 12.94 1.70
CA HIS A 54 9.84 14.29 2.00
C HIS A 54 9.42 14.43 3.46
N PHE A 55 8.51 13.57 3.93
CA PHE A 55 7.96 13.67 5.29
C PHE A 55 8.92 13.16 6.36
N SER A 56 9.84 12.26 6.02
CA SER A 56 10.92 11.86 6.94
C SER A 56 11.87 13.01 7.26
N ASN A 57 12.07 13.94 6.31
CA ASN A 57 12.90 15.14 6.50
C ASN A 57 12.10 16.37 6.97
N ASN A 58 10.76 16.31 6.92
CA ASN A 58 9.87 17.41 7.27
C ASN A 58 8.58 16.92 7.94
N LEU A 59 8.68 16.60 9.23
CA LEU A 59 7.55 16.08 10.02
C LEU A 59 6.45 17.11 10.24
N ASP A 60 6.74 18.41 10.14
CA ASP A 60 5.76 19.49 10.26
C ASP A 60 4.74 19.49 9.10
N GLY A 61 5.06 18.80 8.00
CA GLY A 61 4.14 18.57 6.88
C GLY A 61 3.07 17.52 7.17
N ILE A 62 3.16 16.78 8.28
CA ILE A 62 2.21 15.73 8.65
C ILE A 62 1.13 16.30 9.59
N PRO A 63 -0.16 15.98 9.40
CA PRO A 63 -1.20 16.38 10.34
C PRO A 63 -0.90 15.88 11.76
N THR A 64 -1.06 16.76 12.75
CA THR A 64 -0.68 16.52 14.15
C THR A 64 -1.30 15.26 14.75
N GLU A 65 -2.48 14.85 14.27
CA GLU A 65 -3.15 13.62 14.71
C GLU A 65 -2.33 12.34 14.46
N TYR A 66 -1.51 12.28 13.42
CA TYR A 66 -0.61 11.14 13.18
C TYR A 66 0.58 11.18 14.15
N ASN A 67 1.17 12.35 14.38
CA ASN A 67 2.24 12.52 15.36
C ASN A 67 1.82 12.17 16.80
N LEU A 68 0.54 12.36 17.14
CA LEU A 68 -0.01 12.06 18.47
C LEU A 68 -0.39 10.59 18.67
N ARG A 69 -0.72 9.88 17.59
CA ARG A 69 -1.21 8.50 17.64
C ARG A 69 -0.14 7.46 17.37
N SER A 70 0.88 7.82 16.58
CA SER A 70 1.92 6.89 16.16
C SER A 70 3.02 6.76 17.21
N GLU A 71 3.60 5.56 17.31
CA GLU A 71 4.60 5.21 18.33
C GLU A 71 5.97 5.91 18.13
N SER A 72 6.20 6.46 16.93
CA SER A 72 7.42 7.20 16.59
C SER A 72 7.18 8.11 15.39
N PRO A 73 8.07 9.11 15.15
CA PRO A 73 7.98 9.95 13.95
C PRO A 73 8.02 9.16 12.65
N LYS A 74 8.83 8.09 12.61
CA LYS A 74 8.89 7.19 11.46
C LYS A 74 7.54 6.51 11.19
N MET A 75 6.88 6.04 12.25
CA MET A 75 5.55 5.44 12.14
C MET A 75 4.50 6.46 11.74
N ALA A 76 4.58 7.71 12.20
CA ALA A 76 3.68 8.78 11.78
C ALA A 76 3.75 9.05 10.27
N VAL A 77 4.95 9.01 9.67
CA VAL A 77 5.14 9.10 8.22
C VAL A 77 4.47 7.93 7.50
N ILE A 78 4.67 6.69 7.98
CA ILE A 78 4.11 5.48 7.38
C ILE A 78 2.57 5.49 7.46
N ASP A 79 2.03 5.82 8.63
CA ASP A 79 0.59 5.89 8.88
C ASP A 79 -0.06 6.97 8.01
N TYR A 80 0.59 8.12 7.87
CA TYR A 80 0.09 9.19 7.02
C TYR A 80 0.09 8.81 5.53
N ILE A 81 1.17 8.21 5.02
CA ILE A 81 1.27 7.78 3.61
C ILE A 81 0.29 6.65 3.31
N SER A 82 0.20 5.64 4.18
CA SER A 82 -0.73 4.51 4.01
C SER A 82 -2.20 4.92 4.10
N GLY A 83 -2.51 6.03 4.79
CA GLY A 83 -3.84 6.63 4.84
C GLY A 83 -4.23 7.44 3.60
N MET A 84 -3.32 7.66 2.65
CA MET A 84 -3.60 8.41 1.43
C MET A 84 -4.43 7.58 0.45
N THR A 85 -5.34 8.26 -0.25
CA THR A 85 -5.91 7.70 -1.49
C THR A 85 -4.90 7.85 -2.63
N ASP A 86 -4.93 6.97 -3.63
CA ASP A 86 -4.04 7.03 -4.81
C ASP A 86 -4.07 8.42 -5.47
N ARG A 87 -5.29 8.96 -5.67
CA ARG A 87 -5.47 10.30 -6.28
C ARG A 87 -4.81 11.40 -5.45
N TYR A 88 -4.81 11.28 -4.14
CA TYR A 88 -4.16 12.25 -3.26
C TYR A 88 -2.63 12.12 -3.35
N ALA A 89 -2.10 10.90 -3.22
CA ALA A 89 -0.66 10.62 -3.30
C ALA A 89 -0.06 11.06 -4.65
N ILE A 90 -0.75 10.76 -5.74
CA ILE A 90 -0.35 11.19 -7.10
C ILE A 90 -0.29 12.71 -7.22
N ARG A 91 -1.33 13.44 -6.81
CA ARG A 91 -1.33 14.90 -6.91
C ARG A 91 -0.32 15.56 -5.99
N LEU A 92 -0.15 15.01 -4.79
CA LEU A 92 0.80 15.52 -3.82
C LEU A 92 2.24 15.33 -4.30
N SER A 93 2.56 14.13 -4.80
CA SER A 93 3.88 13.85 -5.37
C SER A 93 4.17 14.72 -6.59
N GLU A 94 3.22 14.93 -7.51
CA GLU A 94 3.41 15.87 -8.63
C GLU A 94 3.70 17.30 -8.14
N ARG A 95 3.01 17.75 -7.09
CA ARG A 95 3.22 19.10 -6.54
C ARG A 95 4.59 19.26 -5.89
N LEU A 96 5.09 18.23 -5.21
CA LEU A 96 6.36 18.26 -4.49
C LEU A 96 7.55 17.94 -5.42
N TYR A 97 7.35 17.03 -6.38
CA TYR A 97 8.33 16.48 -7.29
C TYR A 97 7.71 16.28 -8.68
N PRO A 98 7.60 17.36 -9.49
CA PRO A 98 6.93 17.32 -10.79
C PRO A 98 7.54 16.28 -11.74
N GLY A 99 6.68 15.53 -12.44
CA GLY A 99 7.06 14.58 -13.49
C GLY A 99 7.08 13.11 -13.06
N ILE A 100 7.21 12.82 -11.75
CA ILE A 100 7.20 11.44 -11.22
C ILE A 100 5.89 10.71 -11.60
N PRO A 101 4.68 11.24 -11.32
CA PRO A 101 3.44 10.56 -11.65
C PRO A 101 2.93 10.81 -13.08
N SER A 102 3.79 11.20 -14.03
CA SER A 102 3.38 11.63 -15.38
C SER A 102 2.48 10.64 -16.13
N ILE A 103 2.68 9.33 -15.92
CA ILE A 103 1.85 8.26 -16.48
C ILE A 103 0.41 8.25 -15.94
N PHE A 104 0.19 8.69 -14.70
CA PHE A 104 -1.11 8.69 -14.04
C PHE A 104 -1.91 9.96 -14.29
N LEU A 105 -1.26 11.10 -14.51
CA LEU A 105 -1.94 12.41 -14.60
C LEU A 105 -2.99 12.48 -15.71
N LYS A 106 -2.78 11.80 -16.83
CA LYS A 106 -3.73 11.76 -17.95
C LYS A 106 -5.02 10.98 -17.65
N ARG A 107 -5.02 10.18 -16.58
CA ARG A 107 -6.13 9.29 -16.17
C ARG A 107 -6.93 9.85 -14.99
N LEU A 108 -6.57 11.03 -14.48
CA LEU A 108 -7.24 11.67 -13.34
C LEU A 108 -8.43 12.55 -13.73
N VAL A 109 -8.89 12.48 -14.98
CA VAL A 109 -10.08 13.20 -15.48
C VAL A 109 -11.35 12.62 -14.90
#